data_AF-A0A1Q3JZ37-F1
#
_entry.id   AF-A0A1Q3JZ37-F1
#
_cell.length_a   1.000
_cell.length_b   1.000
_cell.length_c   1.000
_cell.angle_alpha   90.00
_cell.angle_beta   90.00
_cell.angle_gamma   90.00
#
_symmetry.space_group_name_H-M   'P 1'
#
loop_
_entity.id
_entity.type
_entity.pdbx_description
1 polymer ?
#
loop_
_entity_poly.entity_id
_entity_poly.type
_entity_poly.pdbx_seq_one_letter_code
_entity_poly.pdbx_strand_id
1 'polypeptide(L)'
;MQNTGTFKGLKLRASRSNYHKHRLAFLNYQRTRKKTNRKEKKLRKQLLKYVLRLIQCFDELIKRQSCKLKAKNRKLIATIEKVYEQQHELTYGTQSVTDRIVSLHKPCLRPIVRGKETKRVEFGAKLHKLQVDGISFIEHLSYDNFNEGTRLKSSVAFHHKHFGKLSQLGADRIYARNKNRSYCNKLSIANSFVAKGNEGKLATQKQAMRSVLSTVRATVLEGSFGNEKNHYLLNKLKARNQNTELVWIFFGMMTANASIITTRMQQLSKRRCA
;
A
#
# COMPACT_ATOMS: atom_id res chain seq x y z
N MET A 1 34.64 24.11 -2.91
CA MET A 1 35.13 23.83 -4.27
C MET A 1 33.94 23.58 -5.19
N GLN A 2 33.69 24.49 -6.12
CA GLN A 2 32.57 24.41 -7.08
C GLN A 2 33.01 23.51 -8.24
N ASN A 3 32.25 22.45 -8.52
CA ASN A 3 32.49 21.59 -9.67
C ASN A 3 32.08 22.34 -10.96
N THR A 4 33.02 23.07 -11.55
CA THR A 4 32.91 23.66 -12.89
C THR A 4 33.24 22.59 -13.94
N GLY A 5 32.46 21.51 -13.95
CA GLY A 5 32.48 20.55 -15.04
C GLY A 5 31.67 21.10 -16.20
N THR A 6 32.35 21.67 -17.20
CA THR A 6 31.75 21.93 -18.51
C THR A 6 31.26 20.60 -19.10
N PHE A 7 29.98 20.49 -19.44
CA PHE A 7 29.46 19.35 -20.18
C PHE A 7 30.06 19.39 -21.59
N LYS A 8 31.16 18.64 -21.79
CA LYS A 8 32.11 18.73 -22.91
C LYS A 8 31.51 18.62 -24.33
N GLY A 9 30.23 18.29 -24.50
CA GLY A 9 29.58 18.19 -25.81
C GLY A 9 28.77 19.42 -26.27
N LEU A 10 28.37 20.33 -25.37
CA LEU A 10 27.33 21.34 -25.71
C LEU A 10 27.71 22.80 -25.40
N LYS A 11 28.95 23.08 -24.96
CA LYS A 11 29.43 24.44 -24.56
C LYS A 11 28.44 25.22 -23.66
N LEU A 12 27.64 24.51 -22.86
CA LEU A 12 26.68 25.13 -21.95
C LEU A 12 27.38 25.61 -20.67
N ARG A 13 27.06 26.83 -20.22
CA ARG A 13 27.48 27.32 -18.90
C ARG A 13 26.85 26.45 -17.79
N ALA A 14 27.62 26.20 -16.73
CA ALA A 14 27.11 25.50 -15.55
C ALA A 14 25.91 26.25 -14.94
N SER A 15 24.88 25.49 -14.55
CA SER A 15 23.67 26.02 -13.94
C SER A 15 23.98 26.78 -12.64
N ARG A 16 23.54 28.04 -12.53
CA ARG A 16 23.58 28.82 -11.27
C ARG A 16 22.44 28.46 -10.31
N SER A 17 22.08 27.18 -10.25
CA SER A 17 20.94 26.68 -9.47
C SER A 17 21.17 26.71 -7.96
N ASN A 18 22.39 26.97 -7.46
CA ASN A 18 22.69 27.03 -6.03
C ASN A 18 22.20 25.78 -5.26
N TYR A 19 22.26 24.60 -5.88
CA TYR A 19 21.81 23.33 -5.28
C TYR A 19 22.34 23.12 -3.86
N HIS A 20 23.62 23.44 -3.63
CA HIS A 20 24.25 23.29 -2.32
C HIS A 20 23.54 24.09 -1.22
N LYS A 21 23.08 25.31 -1.50
CA LYS A 21 22.33 26.16 -0.57
C LYS A 21 21.00 25.50 -0.17
N HIS A 22 20.24 25.00 -1.13
CA HIS A 22 18.95 24.36 -0.87
C HIS A 22 19.11 23.01 -0.16
N ARG A 23 20.14 22.24 -0.52
CA ARG A 23 20.51 21.00 0.18
C ARG A 23 20.88 21.25 1.64
N LEU A 24 21.70 22.25 1.93
CA LEU A 24 22.06 22.63 3.30
C LEU A 24 20.82 23.06 4.10
N ALA A 25 19.93 23.86 3.53
CA ALA A 25 18.68 24.27 4.20
C ALA A 25 17.81 23.06 4.57
N PHE A 26 17.68 22.08 3.68
CA PHE A 26 16.96 20.83 3.96
C PHE A 26 17.64 20.00 5.05
N LEU A 27 18.97 19.82 4.98
CA LEU A 27 19.72 19.07 5.99
C LEU A 27 19.65 19.71 7.37
N ASN A 28 19.76 21.04 7.45
CA ASN A 28 19.63 21.77 8.71
C ASN A 28 18.24 21.58 9.33
N TYR A 29 17.18 21.59 8.52
CA TYR A 29 15.83 21.26 8.99
C TYR A 29 15.73 19.82 9.51
N GLN A 30 16.27 18.83 8.77
CA GLN A 30 16.24 17.43 9.19
C GLN A 30 16.98 17.18 10.51
N ARG A 31 18.08 17.91 10.75
CA ARG A 31 18.87 17.84 11.99
C ARG A 31 18.19 18.52 13.18
N THR A 32 17.12 19.30 12.98
CA THR A 32 16.44 19.95 14.11
C THR A 32 15.69 18.95 14.98
N ARG A 33 15.83 19.08 16.31
CA ARG A 33 15.17 18.20 17.30
C ARG A 33 13.64 18.26 17.23
N LYS A 34 13.06 19.45 17.02
CA LYS A 34 11.60 19.66 16.91
C LYS A 34 11.21 20.15 15.52
N LYS A 35 10.47 19.31 14.78
CA LYS A 35 9.90 19.61 13.46
C LYS A 35 8.55 20.29 13.61
N THR A 36 8.54 21.62 13.64
CA THR A 36 7.31 22.41 13.76
C THR A 36 6.71 22.73 12.38
N ASN A 37 5.38 22.84 12.31
CA ASN A 37 4.66 23.22 11.09
C ASN A 37 5.18 24.53 10.47
N ARG A 38 5.55 25.52 11.30
CA ARG A 38 6.11 26.80 10.81
C ARG A 38 7.45 26.61 10.09
N LYS A 39 8.36 25.82 10.66
CA LYS A 39 9.67 25.53 10.04
C LYS A 39 9.50 24.72 8.76
N GLU A 40 8.61 23.73 8.78
CA GLU A 40 8.29 22.92 7.61
C GLU A 40 7.71 23.76 6.46
N LYS A 41 6.71 24.61 6.74
CA LYS A 41 6.09 25.48 5.75
C LYS A 41 7.10 26.45 5.13
N LYS A 42 7.99 27.02 5.94
CA LYS A 42 9.08 27.90 5.45
C LYS A 42 10.00 27.16 4.47
N LEU A 43 10.48 25.97 4.86
CA LEU A 43 11.35 25.16 4.00
C LEU A 43 10.63 24.73 2.72
N ARG A 44 9.39 24.25 2.82
CA ARG A 44 8.59 23.79 1.68
C ARG A 44 8.41 24.90 0.65
N LYS A 45 8.04 26.12 1.07
CA LYS A 45 7.94 27.30 0.19
C LYS A 45 9.26 27.60 -0.53
N GLN A 46 10.38 27.54 0.19
CA GLN A 46 11.71 27.76 -0.41
C GLN A 46 12.06 26.68 -1.45
N LEU A 47 11.77 25.41 -1.15
CA LEU A 47 12.04 24.30 -2.07
C LEU A 47 11.11 24.30 -3.28
N LEU A 48 9.84 24.69 -3.12
CA LEU A 48 8.90 24.84 -4.24
C LEU A 48 9.37 25.90 -5.24
N LYS A 49 9.79 27.08 -4.76
CA LYS A 49 10.38 28.11 -5.64
C LYS A 49 11.61 27.61 -6.38
N TYR A 50 12.43 26.80 -5.70
CA TYR A 50 13.62 26.21 -6.30
C TYR A 50 13.28 25.21 -7.40
N VAL A 51 12.34 24.29 -7.14
CA VAL A 51 11.88 23.30 -8.13
C VAL A 51 11.25 23.99 -9.34
N LEU A 52 10.40 25.01 -9.14
CA LEU A 52 9.81 25.78 -10.24
C LEU A 52 10.89 26.36 -11.15
N ARG A 53 11.93 26.99 -10.57
CA ARG A 53 13.05 27.54 -11.34
C ARG A 53 13.80 26.46 -12.12
N LEU A 54 13.97 25.27 -11.55
CA LEU A 54 14.62 24.16 -12.25
C LEU A 54 13.77 23.66 -13.43
N ILE A 55 12.46 23.56 -13.27
CA ILE A 55 11.52 23.18 -14.35
C ILE A 55 11.61 24.21 -15.48
N GLN A 56 11.52 25.50 -15.18
CA GLN A 56 11.64 26.58 -16.18
C GLN A 56 12.98 26.54 -16.94
N CYS A 57 14.10 26.42 -16.21
CA CYS A 57 15.40 26.30 -16.86
C CYS A 57 15.51 25.05 -17.74
N PHE A 58 14.87 23.96 -17.33
CA PHE A 58 14.84 22.72 -18.08
C PHE A 58 14.04 22.86 -19.38
N ASP A 59 12.88 23.49 -19.33
CA ASP A 59 12.04 23.77 -20.50
C ASP A 59 12.75 24.67 -21.51
N GLU A 60 13.43 25.72 -21.04
CA GLU A 60 14.26 26.58 -21.89
C GLU A 60 15.38 25.80 -22.59
N LEU A 61 16.02 24.87 -21.88
CA LEU A 61 17.09 24.03 -22.45
C LEU A 61 16.57 23.09 -23.52
N ILE A 62 15.41 22.45 -23.29
CA ILE A 62 14.78 21.57 -24.29
C ILE A 62 14.43 22.35 -25.55
N LYS A 63 13.79 23.53 -25.39
CA LYS A 63 13.40 24.39 -26.51
C LYS A 63 14.61 24.83 -27.35
N ARG A 64 15.73 25.15 -26.71
CA ARG A 64 16.95 25.59 -27.41
C ARG A 64 17.69 24.47 -28.13
N GLN A 65 17.70 23.26 -27.57
CA GLN A 65 18.54 22.18 -28.08
C GLN A 65 17.80 21.11 -28.90
N SER A 66 16.47 21.23 -29.05
CA SER A 66 15.63 20.25 -29.75
C SER A 66 15.93 18.80 -29.36
N CYS A 67 16.22 18.57 -28.07
CA CYS A 67 16.74 17.29 -27.60
C CYS A 67 15.61 16.29 -27.33
N LYS A 68 15.67 15.12 -27.96
CA LYS A 68 14.72 14.03 -27.69
C LYS A 68 15.09 13.32 -26.39
N LEU A 69 14.27 13.51 -25.36
CA LEU A 69 14.42 12.80 -24.09
C LEU A 69 14.04 11.32 -24.22
N LYS A 70 14.83 10.45 -23.58
CA LYS A 70 14.45 9.05 -23.34
C LYS A 70 13.10 8.98 -22.62
N ALA A 71 12.26 8.02 -22.99
CA ALA A 71 10.90 7.87 -22.42
C ALA A 71 10.88 7.83 -20.89
N LYS A 72 11.86 7.14 -20.27
CA LYS A 72 12.02 7.09 -18.81
C LYS A 72 12.22 8.47 -18.18
N ASN A 73 13.04 9.33 -18.80
CA ASN A 73 13.30 10.67 -18.29
C ASN A 73 12.07 11.55 -18.44
N ARG A 74 11.37 11.48 -19.59
CA ARG A 74 10.08 12.17 -19.80
C ARG A 74 9.07 11.83 -18.71
N LYS A 75 8.91 10.54 -18.39
CA LYS A 75 8.02 10.08 -17.32
C LYS A 75 8.43 10.60 -15.94
N LEU A 76 9.72 10.65 -15.65
CA LEU A 76 10.24 11.19 -14.39
C LEU A 76 9.95 12.70 -14.28
N ILE A 77 10.17 13.47 -15.34
CA ILE A 77 9.92 14.92 -15.37
C ILE A 77 8.44 15.21 -15.18
N ALA A 78 7.56 14.52 -15.91
CA ALA A 78 6.11 14.62 -15.72
C ALA A 78 5.68 14.27 -14.28
N THR A 79 6.37 13.31 -13.64
CA THR A 79 6.13 12.98 -12.22
C THR A 79 6.58 14.13 -11.31
N ILE A 80 7.73 14.76 -11.59
CA ILE A 80 8.24 15.90 -10.82
C ILE A 80 7.29 17.10 -10.93
N GLU A 81 6.80 17.41 -12.13
CA GLU A 81 5.81 18.45 -12.39
C GLU A 81 4.52 18.20 -11.59
N LYS A 82 3.97 16.98 -11.67
CA LYS A 82 2.79 16.60 -10.90
C LYS A 82 3.01 16.68 -9.38
N VAL A 83 4.18 16.27 -8.89
CA VAL A 83 4.53 16.41 -7.46
C VAL A 83 4.65 17.88 -7.07
N TYR A 84 5.20 18.72 -7.94
CA TYR A 84 5.27 20.16 -7.72
C TYR A 84 3.86 20.76 -7.58
N GLU A 85 2.95 20.46 -8.50
CA GLU A 85 1.55 20.90 -8.45
C GLU A 85 0.88 20.47 -7.13
N GLN A 86 0.98 19.19 -6.78
CA GLN A 86 0.43 18.65 -5.54
C GLN A 86 1.00 19.35 -4.29
N GLN A 87 2.31 19.61 -4.25
CA GLN A 87 2.94 20.28 -3.11
C GLN A 87 2.63 21.78 -3.08
N HIS A 88 2.46 22.41 -4.24
CA HIS A 88 2.04 23.80 -4.36
C HIS A 88 0.62 23.97 -3.80
N GLU A 89 -0.32 23.13 -4.24
CA GLU A 89 -1.69 23.10 -3.75
C GLU A 89 -1.76 22.81 -2.24
N LEU A 90 -0.96 21.87 -1.72
CA LEU A 90 -0.86 21.66 -0.27
C LEU A 90 -0.32 22.85 0.53
N THR A 91 0.39 23.78 -0.11
CA THR A 91 1.05 24.91 0.57
C THR A 91 0.23 26.20 0.47
N TYR A 92 -0.44 26.40 -0.65
CA TYR A 92 -1.14 27.63 -1.01
C TYR A 92 -2.64 27.43 -1.28
N GLY A 93 -3.08 26.21 -1.59
CA GLY A 93 -4.48 25.87 -1.82
C GLY A 93 -5.26 25.68 -0.53
N THR A 94 -6.57 25.58 -0.69
CA THR A 94 -7.55 25.41 0.39
C THR A 94 -8.07 23.97 0.50
N GLN A 95 -7.93 23.18 -0.57
CA GLN A 95 -8.48 21.83 -0.68
C GLN A 95 -7.45 20.74 -0.39
N SER A 96 -7.95 19.55 -0.05
CA SER A 96 -7.11 18.37 0.16
C SER A 96 -6.73 17.73 -1.17
N VAL A 97 -5.43 17.60 -1.42
CA VAL A 97 -4.92 16.92 -2.61
C VAL A 97 -5.16 15.41 -2.52
N THR A 98 -5.91 14.87 -3.49
CA THR A 98 -6.13 13.44 -3.72
C THR A 98 -4.98 12.83 -4.53
N ASP A 99 -4.83 11.50 -4.49
CA ASP A 99 -3.82 10.74 -5.24
C ASP A 99 -2.38 11.26 -5.15
N ARG A 100 -2.00 11.67 -3.94
CA ARG A 100 -0.66 12.21 -3.67
C ARG A 100 0.42 11.20 -3.99
N ILE A 101 1.41 11.65 -4.74
CA ILE A 101 2.62 10.89 -5.02
C ILE A 101 3.60 11.10 -3.87
N VAL A 102 4.04 9.99 -3.28
CA VAL A 102 4.96 10.00 -2.11
C VAL A 102 6.41 9.78 -2.54
N SER A 103 6.65 9.13 -3.68
CA SER A 103 7.98 8.77 -4.16
C SER A 103 8.14 9.07 -5.65
N LEU A 104 9.21 9.78 -6.00
CA LEU A 104 9.61 9.98 -7.39
C LEU A 104 10.06 8.67 -8.06
N HIS A 105 10.62 7.74 -7.29
CA HIS A 105 11.06 6.43 -7.79
C HIS A 105 9.92 5.45 -7.97
N LYS A 106 8.86 5.57 -7.16
CA LYS A 106 7.65 4.76 -7.23
C LYS A 106 6.42 5.67 -7.31
N PRO A 107 6.12 6.24 -8.50
CA PRO A 107 5.04 7.21 -8.65
C PRO A 107 3.65 6.65 -8.36
N CYS A 108 3.48 5.33 -8.32
CA CYS A 108 2.21 4.67 -8.03
C CYS A 108 1.90 4.57 -6.54
N LEU A 109 2.87 4.81 -5.65
CA LEU A 109 2.62 4.78 -4.21
C LEU A 109 1.72 5.94 -3.77
N ARG A 110 0.71 5.61 -2.97
CA ARG A 110 -0.20 6.57 -2.34
C ARG A 110 -0.08 6.50 -0.82
N PRO A 111 -0.37 7.60 -0.11
CA PRO A 111 -0.53 7.57 1.34
C PRO A 111 -1.84 6.86 1.71
N ILE A 112 -1.76 5.83 2.55
CA ILE A 112 -2.93 5.11 3.07
C ILE A 112 -3.11 5.52 4.54
N VAL A 113 -4.15 6.30 4.83
CA VAL A 113 -4.46 6.72 6.19
C VAL A 113 -5.04 5.51 6.96
N ARG A 114 -4.35 5.11 8.02
CA ARG A 114 -4.80 4.08 8.96
C ARG A 114 -5.10 4.73 10.31
N GLY A 115 -6.17 4.30 10.97
CA GLY A 115 -6.52 4.76 12.33
C GLY A 115 -5.63 4.17 13.43
N LYS A 116 -4.36 3.88 13.14
CA LYS A 116 -3.42 3.32 14.11
C LYS A 116 -2.78 4.45 14.90
N GLU A 117 -2.61 4.23 16.20
CA GLU A 117 -2.09 5.21 17.15
C GLU A 117 -0.64 5.62 16.86
N THR A 118 0.24 4.65 16.57
CA THR A 118 1.67 4.90 16.32
C THR A 118 1.98 5.37 14.89
N LYS A 119 1.33 4.78 13.89
CA LYS A 119 1.56 5.09 12.46
C LYS A 119 0.25 5.45 11.76
N ARG A 120 -0.05 6.75 11.71
CA ARG A 120 -1.26 7.29 11.07
C ARG A 120 -1.34 7.02 9.56
N VAL A 121 -0.20 6.90 8.88
CA VAL A 121 -0.14 6.69 7.42
C VAL A 121 0.83 5.57 7.11
N GLU A 122 0.37 4.63 6.29
CA GLU A 122 1.18 3.55 5.72
C GLU A 122 1.36 3.77 4.21
N PHE A 123 2.37 3.12 3.65
CA PHE A 123 2.69 3.18 2.22
C PHE A 123 2.91 1.77 1.69
N GLY A 124 2.48 1.53 0.46
CA GLY A 124 2.66 0.25 -0.21
C GLY A 124 1.37 -0.24 -0.86
N ALA A 125 1.45 -1.41 -1.48
CA ALA A 125 0.29 -2.12 -1.97
C ALA A 125 -0.61 -2.53 -0.80
N LYS A 126 -1.89 -2.16 -0.89
CA LYS A 126 -2.95 -2.63 -0.02
C LYS A 126 -3.46 -3.97 -0.55
N LEU A 127 -3.35 -5.00 0.27
CA LEU A 127 -3.75 -6.36 -0.06
C LEU A 127 -5.04 -6.74 0.68
N HIS A 128 -6.02 -7.24 -0.06
CA HIS A 128 -7.19 -7.93 0.47
C HIS A 128 -6.99 -9.44 0.31
N LYS A 129 -6.86 -10.11 1.44
CA LYS A 129 -6.46 -11.51 1.56
C LYS A 129 -7.66 -12.35 2.01
N LEU A 130 -7.91 -13.45 1.30
CA LEU A 130 -8.84 -14.50 1.70
C LEU A 130 -8.03 -15.70 2.20
N GLN A 131 -8.56 -16.45 3.16
CA GLN A 131 -7.95 -17.70 3.60
C GLN A 131 -8.99 -18.82 3.59
N VAL A 132 -8.63 -19.95 3.01
CA VAL A 132 -9.46 -21.16 2.94
C VAL A 132 -8.64 -22.29 3.51
N ASP A 133 -9.11 -22.87 4.61
CA ASP A 133 -8.42 -23.93 5.34
C ASP A 133 -6.92 -23.63 5.56
N GLY A 134 -6.60 -22.43 6.06
CA GLY A 134 -5.21 -22.01 6.30
C GLY A 134 -4.41 -21.60 5.06
N ILE A 135 -4.88 -21.86 3.84
CA ILE A 135 -4.22 -21.46 2.58
C ILE A 135 -4.68 -20.07 2.16
N SER A 136 -3.72 -19.22 1.79
CA SER A 136 -3.92 -17.80 1.54
C SER A 136 -4.13 -17.47 0.06
N PHE A 137 -5.08 -16.59 -0.25
CA PHE A 137 -5.38 -16.14 -1.61
C PHE A 137 -5.45 -14.62 -1.69
N ILE A 138 -4.92 -14.07 -2.78
CA ILE A 138 -5.07 -12.64 -3.11
C ILE A 138 -6.39 -12.47 -3.84
N GLU A 139 -7.38 -11.86 -3.19
CA GLU A 139 -8.65 -11.57 -3.85
C GLU A 139 -8.62 -10.16 -4.48
N HIS A 140 -7.84 -9.22 -3.92
CA HIS A 140 -7.58 -7.92 -4.54
C HIS A 140 -6.31 -7.28 -4.02
N LEU A 141 -5.64 -6.55 -4.89
CA LEU A 141 -4.47 -5.78 -4.56
C LEU A 141 -4.56 -4.44 -5.29
N SER A 142 -4.42 -3.34 -4.56
CA SER A 142 -4.35 -2.00 -5.13
C SER A 142 -3.34 -1.13 -4.39
N TYR A 143 -2.74 -0.17 -5.08
CA TYR A 143 -1.91 0.87 -4.47
C TYR A 143 -2.75 2.04 -3.94
N ASP A 144 -4.00 2.11 -4.38
CA ASP A 144 -4.97 3.07 -3.90
C ASP A 144 -5.71 2.51 -2.67
N ASN A 145 -6.19 3.42 -1.84
CA ASN A 145 -6.94 3.02 -0.66
C ASN A 145 -8.36 2.56 -1.06
N PHE A 146 -8.71 1.31 -0.78
CA PHE A 146 -10.06 0.80 -0.96
C PHE A 146 -10.73 0.43 0.37
N ASN A 147 -12.07 0.41 0.37
CA ASN A 147 -12.86 0.02 1.52
C ASN A 147 -13.00 -1.51 1.58
N GLU A 148 -12.26 -2.14 2.48
CA GLU A 148 -12.27 -3.60 2.70
C GLU A 148 -13.71 -4.12 2.97
N GLY A 149 -14.48 -3.42 3.81
CA GLY A 149 -15.80 -3.88 4.25
C GLY A 149 -16.87 -4.00 3.16
N THR A 150 -16.68 -3.43 1.95
CA THR A 150 -17.63 -3.62 0.83
C THR A 150 -17.35 -4.89 0.03
N ARG A 151 -16.19 -5.51 0.24
CA ARG A 151 -15.68 -6.57 -0.62
C ARG A 151 -16.05 -7.97 -0.17
N LEU A 152 -16.78 -8.11 0.93
CA LEU A 152 -17.25 -9.42 1.42
C LEU A 152 -17.97 -10.23 0.34
N LYS A 153 -18.84 -9.57 -0.46
CA LYS A 153 -19.59 -10.24 -1.52
C LYS A 153 -18.66 -10.78 -2.62
N SER A 154 -17.64 -10.03 -3.01
CA SER A 154 -16.66 -10.49 -4.00
C SER A 154 -15.81 -11.63 -3.43
N SER A 155 -15.44 -11.58 -2.15
CA SER A 155 -14.76 -12.69 -1.46
C SER A 155 -15.60 -13.97 -1.42
N VAL A 156 -16.89 -13.87 -1.10
CA VAL A 156 -17.80 -15.02 -1.10
C VAL A 156 -17.99 -15.57 -2.52
N ALA A 157 -18.12 -14.70 -3.53
CA ALA A 157 -18.22 -15.13 -4.93
C ALA A 157 -16.92 -15.81 -5.41
N PHE A 158 -15.76 -15.26 -5.05
CA PHE A 158 -14.46 -15.88 -5.30
C PHE A 158 -14.37 -17.26 -4.67
N HIS A 159 -14.73 -17.39 -3.39
CA HIS A 159 -14.78 -18.69 -2.71
C HIS A 159 -15.72 -19.65 -3.44
N HIS A 160 -16.92 -19.19 -3.79
CA HIS A 160 -17.91 -20.03 -4.44
C HIS A 160 -17.44 -20.58 -5.78
N LYS A 161 -16.79 -19.73 -6.59
CA LYS A 161 -16.23 -20.11 -7.89
C LYS A 161 -15.14 -21.18 -7.80
N HIS A 162 -14.31 -21.15 -6.75
CA HIS A 162 -13.12 -22.00 -6.65
C HIS A 162 -13.27 -23.20 -5.71
N PHE A 163 -14.12 -23.11 -4.68
CA PHE A 163 -14.26 -24.12 -3.63
C PHE A 163 -15.72 -24.55 -3.39
N GLY A 164 -16.68 -23.96 -4.09
CA GLY A 164 -18.10 -24.26 -3.92
C GLY A 164 -18.74 -23.53 -2.72
N LYS A 165 -19.89 -24.04 -2.26
CA LYS A 165 -20.75 -23.34 -1.29
C LYS A 165 -20.02 -23.07 0.04
N LEU A 166 -20.02 -21.81 0.46
CA LEU A 166 -19.46 -21.39 1.75
C LEU A 166 -20.46 -21.67 2.87
N SER A 167 -20.02 -22.33 3.94
CA SER A 167 -20.84 -22.59 5.14
C SER A 167 -20.53 -21.63 6.28
N GLN A 168 -19.24 -21.35 6.53
CA GLN A 168 -18.77 -20.58 7.66
C GLN A 168 -17.82 -19.45 7.23
N LEU A 169 -17.89 -18.29 7.89
CA LEU A 169 -17.13 -17.10 7.56
C LEU A 169 -16.64 -16.37 8.82
N GLY A 170 -15.32 -16.37 9.02
CA GLY A 170 -14.64 -15.47 9.97
C GLY A 170 -14.15 -14.21 9.26
N ALA A 171 -14.55 -13.02 9.72
CA ALA A 171 -14.10 -11.76 9.14
C ALA A 171 -13.97 -10.64 10.20
N ASP A 172 -13.16 -9.62 9.89
CA ASP A 172 -12.96 -8.46 10.77
C ASP A 172 -14.24 -7.65 10.98
N ARG A 173 -14.25 -6.87 12.07
CA ARG A 173 -15.38 -5.99 12.41
C ARG A 173 -15.75 -5.01 11.30
N ILE A 174 -14.81 -4.60 10.44
CA ILE A 174 -15.08 -3.70 9.31
C ILE A 174 -16.06 -4.31 8.28
N TYR A 175 -16.13 -5.63 8.19
CA TYR A 175 -17.07 -6.36 7.33
C TYR A 175 -18.46 -6.50 7.97
N ALA A 176 -18.59 -6.23 9.26
CA ALA A 176 -19.85 -6.33 10.00
C ALA A 176 -20.77 -5.13 9.70
N ARG A 177 -21.20 -5.00 8.43
CA ARG A 177 -22.19 -4.02 7.94
C ARG A 177 -23.57 -4.65 7.78
N ASN A 178 -24.64 -3.85 7.81
CA ASN A 178 -26.02 -4.37 7.65
C ASN A 178 -26.19 -5.11 6.31
N LYS A 179 -25.69 -4.53 5.21
CA LYS A 179 -25.73 -5.16 3.88
C LYS A 179 -25.03 -6.53 3.86
N ASN A 180 -23.94 -6.68 4.60
CA ASN A 180 -23.18 -7.93 4.68
C ASN A 180 -23.86 -8.96 5.58
N ARG A 181 -24.43 -8.55 6.71
CA ARG A 181 -25.24 -9.44 7.57
C ARG A 181 -26.44 -10.01 6.82
N SER A 182 -27.21 -9.16 6.16
CA SER A 182 -28.36 -9.58 5.35
C SER A 182 -27.93 -10.54 4.23
N TYR A 183 -26.80 -10.26 3.57
CA TYR A 183 -26.25 -11.15 2.55
C TYR A 183 -25.85 -12.53 3.08
N CYS A 184 -25.12 -12.58 4.21
CA CYS A 184 -24.76 -13.86 4.83
C CYS A 184 -26.00 -14.64 5.30
N ASN A 185 -27.00 -13.96 5.87
CA ASN A 185 -28.25 -14.59 6.29
C ASN A 185 -29.02 -15.19 5.10
N LYS A 186 -29.10 -14.47 3.98
CA LYS A 186 -29.76 -14.94 2.75
C LYS A 186 -29.11 -16.22 2.19
N LEU A 187 -27.79 -16.35 2.33
CA LEU A 187 -27.04 -17.51 1.88
C LEU A 187 -26.87 -18.60 2.96
N SER A 188 -27.47 -18.41 4.13
CA SER A 188 -27.34 -19.28 5.31
C SER A 188 -25.88 -19.50 5.72
N ILE A 189 -25.03 -18.48 5.59
CA ILE A 189 -23.61 -18.51 5.98
C ILE A 189 -23.49 -18.14 7.45
N ALA A 190 -23.03 -19.11 8.26
CA ALA A 190 -22.62 -18.88 9.63
C ALA A 190 -21.43 -17.91 9.67
N ASN A 191 -21.50 -16.85 10.48
CA ASN A 191 -20.49 -15.80 10.45
C ASN A 191 -20.10 -15.30 11.84
N SER A 192 -18.93 -14.66 11.94
CA SER A 192 -18.38 -14.11 13.18
C SER A 192 -18.99 -12.76 13.60
N PHE A 193 -20.01 -12.23 12.90
CA PHE A 193 -20.49 -10.88 13.17
C PHE A 193 -21.37 -10.81 14.43
N VAL A 194 -21.14 -9.80 15.25
CA VAL A 194 -22.03 -9.47 16.36
C VAL A 194 -23.40 -9.09 15.80
N ALA A 195 -24.46 -9.71 16.34
CA ALA A 195 -25.83 -9.44 15.93
C ALA A 195 -26.26 -8.04 16.40
N LYS A 196 -27.31 -7.51 15.77
CA LYS A 196 -27.95 -6.28 16.24
C LYS A 196 -29.30 -6.67 16.83
N GLY A 197 -29.49 -6.40 18.12
CA GLY A 197 -30.71 -6.75 18.85
C GLY A 197 -30.67 -8.16 19.46
N ASN A 198 -31.84 -8.64 19.87
CA ASN A 198 -31.98 -9.88 20.61
C ASN A 198 -31.67 -11.11 19.72
N GLU A 199 -30.80 -12.00 20.21
CA GLU A 199 -30.34 -13.19 19.48
C GLU A 199 -31.25 -14.42 19.67
N GLY A 200 -32.27 -14.30 20.53
CA GLY A 200 -33.28 -15.32 20.80
C GLY A 200 -32.73 -16.50 21.61
N LYS A 201 -33.44 -17.63 21.57
CA LYS A 201 -33.16 -18.82 22.42
C LYS A 201 -31.81 -19.49 22.16
N LEU A 202 -31.23 -19.34 20.97
CA LEU A 202 -29.94 -19.95 20.57
C LEU A 202 -28.75 -18.97 20.68
N ALA A 203 -28.88 -17.90 21.46
CA ALA A 203 -27.84 -16.89 21.62
C ALA A 203 -26.50 -17.49 22.06
N THR A 204 -26.51 -18.40 23.04
CA THR A 204 -25.29 -19.01 23.60
C THR A 204 -24.51 -19.82 22.57
N GLN A 205 -25.19 -20.64 21.76
CA GLN A 205 -24.56 -21.43 20.70
C GLN A 205 -23.99 -20.54 19.58
N LYS A 206 -24.75 -19.51 19.16
CA LYS A 206 -24.28 -18.54 18.17
C LYS A 206 -23.07 -17.76 18.68
N GLN A 207 -23.06 -17.39 19.97
CA GLN A 207 -21.92 -16.74 20.60
C GLN A 207 -20.68 -17.63 20.63
N ALA A 208 -20.81 -18.89 21.02
CA ALA A 208 -19.72 -19.87 21.00
C ALA A 208 -19.13 -20.02 19.59
N MET A 209 -19.98 -20.22 18.58
CA MET A 209 -19.56 -20.32 17.18
C MET A 209 -18.84 -19.05 16.69
N ARG A 210 -19.37 -17.86 17.00
CA ARG A 210 -18.71 -16.59 16.65
C ARG A 210 -17.35 -16.44 17.31
N SER A 211 -17.24 -16.86 18.57
CA SER A 211 -15.96 -16.85 19.31
C SER A 211 -14.94 -17.72 18.60
N VAL A 212 -15.30 -18.96 18.27
CA VAL A 212 -14.42 -19.89 17.52
C VAL A 212 -14.01 -19.28 16.18
N LEU A 213 -14.95 -18.79 15.37
CA LEU A 213 -14.64 -18.18 14.07
C LEU A 213 -13.74 -16.95 14.20
N SER A 214 -13.96 -16.13 15.23
CA SER A 214 -13.14 -14.94 15.48
C SER A 214 -11.73 -15.30 15.92
N THR A 215 -11.58 -16.34 16.74
CA THR A 215 -10.31 -16.87 17.23
C THR A 215 -9.51 -17.54 16.11
N VAL A 216 -10.14 -18.38 15.30
CA VAL A 216 -9.49 -19.00 14.12
C VAL A 216 -9.03 -17.92 13.15
N ARG A 217 -9.89 -16.94 12.85
CA ARG A 217 -9.51 -15.78 12.03
C ARG A 217 -8.32 -15.04 12.65
N ALA A 218 -8.34 -14.75 13.95
CA ALA A 218 -7.24 -14.03 14.61
C ALA A 218 -5.93 -14.82 14.50
N THR A 219 -5.92 -16.05 14.98
CA THR A 219 -4.71 -16.86 15.11
C THR A 219 -4.13 -17.24 13.75
N VAL A 220 -4.95 -17.77 12.84
CA VAL A 220 -4.46 -18.32 11.57
C VAL A 220 -4.18 -17.22 10.55
N LEU A 221 -5.07 -16.23 10.41
CA LEU A 221 -4.89 -15.17 9.42
C LEU A 221 -3.81 -14.18 9.86
N GLU A 222 -3.82 -13.72 11.12
CA GLU A 222 -2.79 -12.80 11.62
C GLU A 222 -1.42 -13.46 11.67
N GLY A 223 -1.37 -14.73 12.10
CA GLY A 223 -0.16 -15.56 12.06
C GLY A 223 0.39 -15.68 10.63
N SER A 224 -0.46 -15.88 9.62
CA SER A 224 -0.02 -15.96 8.23
C SER A 224 0.63 -14.67 7.73
N PHE A 225 0.13 -13.49 8.12
CA PHE A 225 0.76 -12.21 7.78
C PHE A 225 2.14 -12.05 8.43
N GLY A 226 2.28 -12.46 9.69
CA GLY A 226 3.57 -12.45 10.39
C GLY A 226 4.58 -13.36 9.69
N ASN A 227 4.16 -14.59 9.39
CA ASN A 227 4.97 -15.58 8.71
C ASN A 227 5.45 -15.09 7.33
N GLU A 228 4.53 -14.64 6.48
CA GLU A 228 4.81 -14.09 5.14
C GLU A 228 5.80 -12.92 5.18
N LYS A 229 5.65 -12.01 6.14
CA LYS A 229 6.54 -10.87 6.28
C LYS A 229 7.94 -11.30 6.71
N ASN A 230 8.04 -12.14 7.73
CA ASN A 230 9.31 -12.46 8.38
C ASN A 230 10.12 -13.50 7.59
N HIS A 231 9.45 -14.50 7.00
CA HIS A 231 10.11 -15.65 6.38
C HIS A 231 10.04 -15.68 4.85
N TYR A 232 9.11 -14.93 4.24
CA TYR A 232 8.89 -14.95 2.78
C TYR A 232 9.15 -13.58 2.12
N LEU A 233 10.03 -12.78 2.74
CA LEU A 233 10.54 -11.52 2.20
C LEU A 233 9.47 -10.44 1.92
N LEU A 234 8.27 -10.55 2.53
CA LEU A 234 7.21 -9.55 2.36
C LEU A 234 7.32 -8.37 3.34
N ASN A 235 8.23 -8.40 4.32
CA ASN A 235 8.47 -7.25 5.21
C ASN A 235 9.10 -6.06 4.46
N LYS A 236 10.00 -6.32 3.49
CA LYS A 236 10.68 -5.27 2.72
C LYS A 236 10.80 -5.64 1.24
N LEU A 237 9.86 -5.14 0.44
CA LEU A 237 9.84 -5.33 -1.01
C LEU A 237 10.94 -4.48 -1.67
N LYS A 238 11.92 -5.14 -2.29
CA LYS A 238 13.05 -4.51 -2.99
C LYS A 238 12.71 -4.09 -4.42
N ALA A 239 11.61 -4.61 -4.98
CA ALA A 239 11.10 -4.28 -6.31
C ALA A 239 10.88 -2.77 -6.47
N ARG A 240 11.23 -2.22 -7.64
CA ARG A 240 11.10 -0.77 -7.94
C ARG A 240 9.96 -0.45 -8.90
N ASN A 241 9.48 -1.43 -9.68
CA ASN A 241 8.35 -1.27 -10.58
C ASN A 241 7.09 -1.88 -9.96
N GLN A 242 5.94 -1.32 -10.28
CA GLN A 242 4.64 -1.79 -9.81
C GLN A 242 4.42 -3.28 -10.16
N ASN A 243 4.63 -3.66 -11.42
CA ASN A 243 4.43 -5.03 -11.88
C ASN A 243 5.37 -6.01 -11.16
N THR A 244 6.64 -5.64 -10.99
CA THR A 244 7.60 -6.50 -10.27
C THR A 244 7.27 -6.63 -8.79
N GLU A 245 6.68 -5.59 -8.19
CA GLU A 245 6.27 -5.61 -6.79
C GLU A 245 5.03 -6.50 -6.60
N LEU A 246 4.07 -6.47 -7.53
CA LEU A 246 2.93 -7.39 -7.56
C LEU A 246 3.38 -8.85 -7.65
N VAL A 247 4.28 -9.14 -8.60
CA VAL A 247 4.84 -10.48 -8.79
C VAL A 247 5.56 -10.94 -7.52
N TRP A 248 6.35 -10.06 -6.90
CA TRP A 248 7.05 -10.38 -5.65
C TRP A 248 6.08 -10.73 -4.52
N ILE A 249 5.02 -9.94 -4.33
CA ILE A 249 3.98 -10.20 -3.31
C ILE A 249 3.33 -11.55 -3.57
N PHE A 250 2.98 -11.82 -4.83
CA PHE A 250 2.35 -13.08 -5.23
C PHE A 250 3.26 -14.28 -4.95
N PHE A 251 4.53 -14.22 -5.37
CA PHE A 251 5.50 -15.29 -5.10
C PHE A 251 5.71 -15.52 -3.60
N GLY A 252 5.86 -14.47 -2.80
CA GLY A 252 6.05 -14.64 -1.35
C GLY A 252 4.87 -15.37 -0.69
N MET A 253 3.63 -15.03 -1.09
CA MET A 253 2.43 -15.71 -0.58
C MET A 253 2.33 -17.15 -1.10
N MET A 254 2.60 -17.39 -2.39
CA MET A 254 2.53 -18.73 -2.98
C MET A 254 3.57 -19.68 -2.39
N THR A 255 4.79 -19.20 -2.12
CA THR A 255 5.82 -20.00 -1.44
C THR A 255 5.41 -20.35 -0.01
N ALA A 256 4.77 -19.43 0.71
CA ALA A 256 4.22 -19.70 2.04
C ALA A 256 3.12 -20.78 1.99
N ASN A 257 2.22 -20.69 1.02
CA ASN A 257 1.20 -21.71 0.79
C ASN A 257 1.82 -23.07 0.45
N ALA A 258 2.81 -23.10 -0.45
CA ALA A 258 3.48 -24.33 -0.86
C ALA A 258 4.12 -25.05 0.33
N SER A 259 4.74 -24.31 1.26
CA SER A 259 5.27 -24.88 2.50
C SER A 259 4.16 -25.54 3.34
N ILE A 260 3.02 -24.87 3.54
CA ILE A 260 1.89 -25.42 4.30
C ILE A 260 1.35 -26.71 3.63
N ILE A 261 1.16 -26.68 2.31
CA ILE A 261 0.66 -27.83 1.55
C ILE A 261 1.63 -29.00 1.64
N THR A 262 2.93 -28.75 1.51
CA THR A 262 3.96 -29.80 1.58
C THR A 262 3.93 -30.51 2.94
N THR A 263 3.86 -29.75 4.04
CA THR A 263 3.75 -30.32 5.39
C THR A 263 2.50 -31.19 5.53
N ARG A 264 1.36 -30.74 4.99
CA ARG A 264 0.11 -31.51 5.02
C ARG A 264 0.21 -32.80 4.22
N MET A 265 0.80 -32.76 3.03
CA MET A 265 1.00 -33.94 2.19
C MET A 265 1.89 -34.98 2.89
N GLN A 266 2.96 -34.53 3.55
CA GLN A 266 3.84 -35.42 4.34
C GLN A 266 3.13 -36.05 5.55
N GLN A 267 2.25 -35.29 6.22
CA GLN A 267 1.45 -35.84 7.33
C GLN A 267 0.44 -36.87 6.84
N LEU A 268 -0.20 -36.60 5.70
CA LEU A 268 -1.14 -37.54 5.07
C LEU A 268 -0.45 -38.82 4.60
N SER A 269 0.75 -38.73 4.02
CA SER A 269 1.51 -39.92 3.63
C SER A 269 1.91 -40.76 4.84
N LYS A 270 2.38 -40.15 5.93
CA LYS A 270 2.69 -40.86 7.18
C LYS A 270 1.49 -41.59 7.78
N ARG A 271 0.30 -40.97 7.73
CA ARG A 271 -0.95 -41.60 8.21
C ARG A 271 -1.46 -42.73 7.32
N ARG A 272 -1.02 -42.80 6.06
CA ARG A 272 -1.39 -43.88 5.13
C ARG A 272 -0.46 -45.09 5.23
N CYS A 273 0.78 -44.88 5.70
CA CYS A 273 1.77 -45.93 5.87
C CYS A 273 1.79 -46.54 7.29
N ALA A 274 1.06 -45.94 8.24
CA ALA A 274 0.83 -46.46 9.58
C ALA A 274 -0.57 -47.09 9.65
#